data_AF-A0A518GXZ6-F1
#
_entry.id   AF-A0A518GXZ6-F1
#
_cell.length_a   1.000
_cell.length_b   1.000
_cell.length_c   1.000
_cell.angle_alpha   90.00
_cell.angle_beta   90.00
_cell.angle_gamma   90.00
#
_symmetry.space_group_name_H-M   'P 1'
#
loop_
_entity.id
_entity.type
_entity.pdbx_description
1 polymer ?
#
loop_
_entity_poly.entity_id
_entity_poly.type
_entity_poly.pdbx_seq_one_letter_code
_entity_poly.pdbx_strand_id
1 'polypeptide(L)' 'MDDAIARRDALIRSAARRLTGYQRRLFQAEVATELCVGNAHQAGRRFGWGRDTVATGLNEQRSGLRCREDFADRATPFL' A
#
# COMPACT_ATOMS: atom_id res chain seq x y z
N MET A 1 18.49 -15.05 10.97
CA MET A 1 18.42 -14.02 9.91
C MET A 1 16.98 -13.61 9.64
N ASP A 2 16.06 -14.57 9.68
CA ASP A 2 14.62 -14.36 9.47
C ASP A 2 13.95 -13.43 10.49
N ASP A 3 14.37 -13.45 11.76
CA ASP A 3 13.81 -12.57 12.79
C ASP A 3 14.03 -11.07 12.53
N ALA A 4 15.14 -10.72 11.89
CA ALA A 4 15.44 -9.33 11.55
C ALA A 4 14.58 -8.86 10.38
N ILE A 5 14.33 -9.74 9.40
CA ILE A 5 13.42 -9.48 8.27
C ILE A 5 11.99 -9.32 8.78
N ALA A 6 11.53 -10.23 9.65
CA ALA A 6 10.20 -10.17 10.24
C ALA A 6 9.97 -8.88 11.04
N ARG A 7 10.97 -8.42 11.80
CA ARG A 7 10.92 -7.14 12.52
C ARG A 7 10.83 -5.92 11.58
N ARG A 8 11.60 -5.91 10.48
CA ARG A 8 11.51 -4.84 9.46
C ARG A 8 10.15 -4.84 8.78
N ASP A 9 9.65 -6.00 8.37
CA ASP A 9 8.34 -6.13 7.75
C ASP A 9 7.22 -5.67 8.71
N ALA A 10 7.36 -5.93 10.02
CA ALA A 10 6.43 -5.42 11.02
C ALA A 10 6.46 -3.89 11.14
N LEU A 11 7.65 -3.27 11.13
CA LEU A 11 7.79 -1.81 11.13
C LEU A 11 7.19 -1.17 9.87
N ILE A 12 7.44 -1.76 8.70
CA ILE A 12 6.87 -1.31 7.42
C ILE A 12 5.34 -1.37 7.46
N ARG A 13 4.77 -2.48 7.97
CA ARG A 13 3.31 -2.60 8.15
C ARG A 13 2.77 -1.55 9.12
N SER A 14 3.50 -1.26 10.20
CA SER A 14 3.12 -0.23 11.17
C SER A 14 3.14 1.17 10.54
N ALA A 15 4.16 1.50 9.77
CA ALA A 15 4.24 2.76 9.03
C ALA A 15 3.08 2.91 8.04
N ALA A 16 2.77 1.88 7.24
CA ALA A 16 1.65 1.89 6.30
C ALA A 16 0.28 2.10 6.98
N ARG A 17 0.10 1.63 8.22
CA ARG A 17 -1.14 1.82 8.99
C ARG A 17 -1.34 3.26 9.47
N ARG A 18 -0.26 4.02 9.63
CA ARG A 18 -0.29 5.43 10.05
C ARG A 18 -0.61 6.38 8.90
N LEU A 19 -0.49 5.90 7.66
CA LEU A 19 -0.80 6.66 6.46
C LEU A 19 -2.23 6.36 6.00
N THR A 20 -2.87 7.34 5.39
CA THR A 20 -4.21 7.21 4.81
C THR A 20 -4.22 7.63 3.35
N GLY A 21 -5.24 7.16 2.64
CA GLY A 21 -5.51 7.56 1.27
C GLY A 21 -4.32 7.40 0.30
N TYR A 22 -4.08 8.44 -0.49
CA TYR A 22 -3.01 8.49 -1.49
C TYR A 22 -1.61 8.27 -0.90
N GLN A 23 -1.32 8.88 0.24
CA GLN A 23 -0.01 8.73 0.89
C GLN A 23 0.27 7.26 1.25
N ARG A 24 -0.76 6.52 1.70
CA ARG A 24 -0.63 5.09 1.95
C ARG A 24 -0.34 4.31 0.67
N ARG A 25 -1.03 4.60 -0.42
CA ARG A 25 -0.82 3.92 -1.72
C ARG A 25 0.58 4.16 -2.26
N LEU A 26 1.04 5.40 -2.20
CA LEU A 26 2.38 5.77 -2.65
C LEU A 26 3.46 5.06 -1.85
N PHE A 27 3.36 5.06 -0.51
CA PHE A 27 4.28 4.32 0.35
C PHE A 27 4.28 2.82 0.05
N GLN A 28 3.10 2.22 -0.11
CA GLN A 28 2.98 0.80 -0.44
C GLN A 28 3.58 0.47 -1.82
N ALA A 29 3.47 1.37 -2.79
CA ALA A 29 4.04 1.22 -4.12
C ALA A 29 5.56 1.30 -4.12
N GLU A 30 6.13 2.25 -3.38
CA GLU A 30 7.58 2.39 -3.19
C GLU A 30 8.15 1.12 -2.54
N VAL A 31 7.55 0.67 -1.44
CA VAL A 31 7.96 -0.57 -0.76
C VAL A 31 7.80 -1.79 -1.67
N ALA A 32 6.71 -1.88 -2.45
CA ALA A 32 6.49 -2.99 -3.35
C ALA A 32 7.49 -2.98 -4.53
N THR A 33 7.91 -1.82 -5.00
CA THR A 33 8.94 -1.69 -6.03
C THR A 33 10.27 -2.23 -5.51
N GLU A 34 10.70 -1.78 -4.33
CA GLU A 34 11.99 -2.16 -3.75
C GLU A 34 12.04 -3.61 -3.24
N LEU A 35 10.99 -4.06 -2.55
CA LEU A 35 11.00 -5.34 -1.81
C LEU A 35 10.20 -6.46 -2.48
N CYS A 36 9.42 -6.14 -3.52
CA CYS A 36 8.52 -7.07 -4.21
C CYS A 36 8.58 -6.94 -5.74
N VAL A 37 9.64 -6.33 -6.30
CA VAL A 37 9.85 -6.21 -7.76
C VAL A 37 8.66 -5.54 -8.47
N GLY A 38 7.96 -4.63 -7.78
CA GLY A 38 6.74 -3.98 -8.28
C GLY A 38 5.54 -4.93 -8.44
N ASN A 39 5.53 -6.09 -7.77
CA ASN A 39 4.46 -7.08 -7.87
C ASN A 39 3.46 -6.97 -6.71
N ALA A 40 2.24 -6.53 -7.03
CA ALA A 40 1.15 -6.39 -6.07
C ALA A 40 0.74 -7.72 -5.38
N HIS A 41 0.87 -8.86 -6.07
CA HIS A 41 0.58 -10.17 -5.47
C HIS A 41 1.60 -10.52 -4.39
N GLN A 42 2.88 -10.27 -4.65
CA GLN A 42 3.95 -10.54 -3.68
C GLN A 42 3.85 -9.61 -2.47
N ALA A 43 3.57 -8.32 -2.70
CA ALA A 43 3.32 -7.35 -1.63
C ALA A 43 2.14 -7.77 -0.75
N GLY A 44 1.06 -8.29 -1.36
CA GLY A 44 -0.07 -8.85 -0.63
C GLY A 44 0.31 -10.06 0.24
N ARG A 45 1.11 -10.99 -0.29
CA ARG A 45 1.58 -12.16 0.48
C ARG A 45 2.52 -11.79 1.63
N ARG A 46 3.40 -10.81 1.43
CA ARG A 46 4.44 -10.42 2.41
C ARG A 46 3.92 -9.47 3.50
N PHE A 47 3.12 -8.46 3.11
CA PHE A 47 2.69 -7.40 4.00
C PHE A 47 1.20 -7.44 4.35
N GLY A 48 0.40 -8.28 3.68
CA GLY A 48 -1.05 -8.36 3.88
C GLY A 48 -1.81 -7.18 3.29
N TRP A 49 -1.24 -6.51 2.28
CA TRP A 49 -1.88 -5.36 1.63
C TRP A 49 -2.84 -5.80 0.52
N GLY A 50 -3.90 -5.01 0.31
CA GLY A 50 -4.87 -5.25 -0.78
C GLY A 50 -4.21 -5.05 -2.14
N ARG A 51 -4.37 -6.03 -3.03
CA ARG A 51 -3.70 -6.05 -4.34
C ARG A 51 -4.07 -4.83 -5.18
N ASP A 52 -5.34 -4.48 -5.23
CA ASP A 52 -5.82 -3.32 -5.99
C ASP A 52 -5.25 -2.01 -5.45
N THR A 53 -5.09 -1.89 -4.13
CA THR A 53 -4.50 -0.69 -3.50
C THR A 53 -3.03 -0.53 -3.90
N VAL A 54 -2.26 -1.62 -3.89
CA VAL A 54 -0.85 -1.60 -4.31
C VAL A 54 -0.73 -1.38 -5.81
N ALA A 55 -1.57 -2.01 -6.63
CA ALA A 55 -1.59 -1.84 -8.08
C ALA A 55 -1.91 -0.39 -8.48
N THR A 56 -2.90 0.24 -7.84
CA THR A 56 -3.21 1.66 -8.03
C THR A 56 -2.01 2.52 -7.66
N GLY A 57 -1.40 2.30 -6.50
CA GLY A 57 -0.20 3.04 -6.09
C GLY A 57 0.97 2.91 -7.06
N LEU A 58 1.21 1.70 -7.59
CA LEU A 58 2.26 1.46 -8.59
C LEU A 58 1.96 2.20 -9.90
N ASN A 59 0.70 2.26 -10.32
CA ASN A 59 0.31 3.00 -11.52
C ASN A 59 0.39 4.51 -11.31
N GLU A 60 -0.02 5.02 -10.14
CA GLU A 60 0.14 6.41 -9.71
C GLU A 60 1.64 6.80 -9.73
N GLN A 61 2.51 5.95 -9.16
CA GLN A 61 3.95 6.17 -9.14
C GLN A 61 4.56 6.19 -10.54
N ARG A 62 4.16 5.29 -11.44
CA ARG A 62 4.66 5.21 -12.82
C ARG A 62 4.20 6.37 -13.71
N SER A 63 2.96 6.82 -13.52
CA SER A 63 2.36 7.88 -14.35
C SER A 63 2.61 9.28 -13.81
N GLY A 64 3.00 9.41 -12.53
CA GLY A 64 3.08 10.71 -11.85
C GLY A 64 1.71 11.32 -11.55
N LEU A 65 0.62 10.59 -11.79
CA LEU A 65 -0.75 11.04 -11.56
C LEU A 65 -1.28 10.50 -10.23
N ARG A 66 -2.06 11.30 -9.51
CA ARG A 66 -2.80 10.87 -8.32
C ARG A 66 -4.21 10.46 -8.72
N CYS A 67 -4.63 9.23 -8.38
CA CYS A 67 -6.04 8.86 -8.47
C CYS A 67 -6.84 9.63 -7.42
N ARG A 68 -7.98 10.19 -7.86
CA ARG A 68 -8.94 10.85 -6.99
C ARG A 68 -9.48 9.85 -5.97
N GLU A 69 -9.67 10.32 -4.75
CA GLU A 69 -10.17 9.50 -3.66
C GLU A 69 -11.64 9.83 -3.43
N ASP A 70 -12.51 8.86 -3.64
CA ASP A 70 -13.96 9.02 -3.42
C ASP A 70 -14.27 8.70 -1.96
N PHE A 71 -13.78 9.55 -1.05
CA PHE A 71 -14.09 9.44 0.39
C PHE A 71 -15.58 9.68 0.68
N ALA A 72 -16.26 10.45 -0.18
CA ALA A 72 -17.66 10.82 -0.02
C ALA A 72 -18.63 9.63 -0.11
N ASP A 73 -18.33 8.62 -0.94
CA ASP A 73 -19.22 7.48 -1.17
C ASP A 73 -19.06 6.35 -0.13
N ARG A 74 -18.09 6.47 0.79
CA ARG A 74 -17.86 5.48 1.87
C ARG A 74 -18.60 5.79 3.17
N ALA A 75 -19.19 6.97 3.29
CA ALA A 75 -20.11 7.24 4.37
C ALA A 75 -21.37 6.41 4.12
N THR A 76 -21.48 5.25 4.75
CA THR A 76 -22.78 4.57 4.89
C THR A 76 -23.74 5.59 5.49
N PRO A 77 -24.86 5.94 4.82
CA PRO A 77 -25.90 6.69 5.48
C PRO A 77 -26.29 5.86 6.71
N PHE A 78 -26.16 6.45 7.89
CA PHE A 78 -26.88 5.93 9.06
C PHE A 78 -28.36 6.12 8.72
N LEU A 79 -28.99 5.07 8.18
CA LEU A 79 -30.43 4.89 8.23
C LEU A 79 -30.78 4.19 9.54
#